data_AF-A0AAN6GIK3-F1
#
_entry.id   AF-A0AAN6GIK3-F1
#
_cell.length_a   1.000
_cell.length_b   1.000
_cell.length_c   1.000
_cell.angle_alpha   90.00
_cell.angle_beta   90.00
_cell.angle_gamma   90.00
#
_symmetry.space_group_name_H-M   'P 1'
#
loop_
_entity.id
_entity.type
_entity.pdbx_description
1 polymer ?
#
loop_
_entity_poly.entity_id
_entity_poly.type
_entity_poly.pdbx_seq_one_letter_code
_entity_poly.pdbx_strand_id
1 'polypeptide(L)'
;MATIHFKCPLEGCDYDRQVTRRGAINHWHRHGEPTETFPIASQQGRHSTDPNTWLWQTIIARWNTLPSNHPQLAPGIALLHFLAAKKTPIHHGLTTNIHHTFSIEPTAIHLNTDVLNATLSTTAELATGPSLIASANSMWAADHNKAHFFHSLQQMASSSILLDRPEDLCAIINLPPSTDGLKACQLHLPDSVKSIGLPKTPVPEFGTAYTPRGHITNIHIDSLYEATITTTVLGRKLLLQWPASDHNLQMLKRFHWTTDAWRLLSLYPLLRDIKVTFCEHGTVEHLPPGALHAVMALDNSAM
;
A
#
# COMPACT_ATOMS: atom_id res chain seq x y z
N MET A 1 -6.18 -23.99 20.34
CA MET A 1 -5.55 -23.28 19.20
C MET A 1 -5.91 -24.03 17.93
N ALA A 2 -6.42 -23.35 16.90
CA ALA A 2 -6.71 -23.99 15.62
C ALA A 2 -5.42 -24.50 14.96
N THR A 3 -5.47 -25.70 14.39
CA THR A 3 -4.37 -26.32 13.65
C THR A 3 -4.66 -26.29 12.15
N ILE A 4 -3.62 -26.14 11.34
CA ILE A 4 -3.66 -26.21 9.87
C ILE A 4 -2.84 -27.40 9.40
N HIS A 5 -3.20 -27.98 8.27
CA HIS A 5 -2.30 -28.90 7.56
C HIS A 5 -1.31 -28.06 6.76
N PHE A 6 -0.02 -28.28 6.97
CA PHE A 6 1.05 -27.49 6.36
C PHE A 6 2.07 -28.41 5.71
N LYS A 7 2.29 -28.16 4.41
CA LYS A 7 3.34 -28.77 3.60
C LYS A 7 4.36 -27.69 3.24
N CYS A 8 5.62 -27.92 3.62
CA CYS A 8 6.70 -27.01 3.28
C CYS A 8 6.94 -27.01 1.75
N PRO A 9 6.96 -25.85 1.09
CA PRO A 9 7.19 -25.78 -0.36
C PRO A 9 8.67 -25.88 -0.74
N LEU A 10 9.60 -25.88 0.22
CA LEU A 10 11.03 -25.98 -0.06
C LEU A 10 11.39 -27.40 -0.51
N GLU A 11 12.05 -27.50 -1.65
CA GLU A 11 12.54 -28.76 -2.20
C GLU A 11 13.49 -29.43 -1.19
N GLY A 12 13.21 -30.70 -0.85
CA GLY A 12 13.97 -31.46 0.15
C GLY A 12 13.51 -31.31 1.61
N CYS A 13 12.52 -30.45 1.89
CA CYS A 13 11.90 -30.39 3.22
C CYS A 13 10.70 -31.35 3.31
N ASP A 14 10.81 -32.38 4.15
CA ASP A 14 9.77 -33.41 4.36
C ASP A 14 8.65 -32.96 5.32
N TYR A 15 8.57 -31.67 5.61
CA TYR A 15 7.64 -31.14 6.61
C TYR A 15 6.23 -31.02 6.03
N ASP A 16 5.49 -32.12 6.13
CA ASP A 16 4.10 -32.27 5.69
C ASP A 16 3.25 -32.86 6.84
N ARG A 17 2.63 -31.99 7.64
CA ARG A 17 1.91 -32.40 8.88
C ARG A 17 0.92 -31.35 9.38
N GLN A 18 0.04 -31.74 10.29
CA GLN A 18 -0.78 -30.78 11.05
C GLN A 18 0.08 -30.01 12.05
N VAL A 19 -0.02 -28.68 12.04
CA VAL A 19 0.69 -27.78 12.94
C VAL A 19 -0.18 -26.64 13.41
N THR A 20 0.19 -26.00 14.51
CA THR A 20 -0.34 -24.67 14.83
C THR A 20 0.23 -23.65 13.85
N ARG A 21 -0.46 -22.53 13.67
CA ARG A 21 0.05 -21.40 12.86
C ARG A 21 1.45 -20.95 13.32
N ARG A 22 1.66 -20.86 14.64
CA ARG A 22 2.96 -20.58 15.25
C ARG A 22 4.01 -21.66 14.92
N GLY A 23 3.61 -22.92 14.85
CA GLY A 23 4.45 -24.04 14.43
C GLY A 23 4.92 -23.94 12.98
N ALA A 24 4.03 -23.57 12.05
CA ALA A 24 4.38 -23.33 10.64
C ALA A 24 5.37 -22.16 10.50
N ILE A 25 5.10 -21.04 11.18
CA ILE A 25 5.98 -19.85 11.19
C ILE A 25 7.37 -20.22 11.75
N ASN A 26 7.41 -20.89 12.90
CA ASN A 26 8.66 -21.32 13.52
C ASN A 26 9.43 -22.31 12.65
N HIS A 27 8.74 -23.18 11.91
CA HIS A 27 9.38 -24.09 10.97
C HIS A 27 10.00 -23.34 9.79
N TRP A 28 9.28 -22.37 9.22
CA TRP A 28 9.81 -21.51 8.15
C TRP A 28 11.06 -20.74 8.61
N HIS A 29 11.04 -20.18 9.83
CA HIS A 29 12.21 -19.52 10.43
C HIS A 29 13.44 -20.42 10.62
N ARG A 30 13.31 -21.75 10.58
CA ARG A 30 14.46 -22.67 10.69
C ARG A 30 15.17 -22.91 9.36
N HIS A 31 14.54 -22.57 8.23
CA HIS A 31 15.10 -22.78 6.88
C HIS A 31 15.92 -21.61 6.37
N GLY A 32 15.94 -20.50 7.10
CA GLY A 32 16.84 -19.39 6.86
C GLY A 32 17.08 -18.68 8.17
N GLU A 33 18.35 -18.57 8.56
CA GLU A 33 18.74 -17.49 9.45
C GLU A 33 18.26 -16.16 8.82
N PRO A 34 17.73 -15.20 9.60
CA PRO A 34 17.50 -13.84 9.12
C PRO A 34 18.84 -13.08 8.96
N THR A 35 19.90 -13.73 8.46
CA THR A 35 21.26 -13.17 8.36
C THR A 35 21.60 -12.56 7.02
N GLU A 36 20.65 -12.48 6.11
CA GLU A 36 20.65 -11.42 5.11
C GLU A 36 19.38 -10.64 5.32
N THR A 37 19.50 -9.31 5.35
CA THR A 37 18.43 -8.40 4.93
C THR A 37 17.59 -9.10 3.88
N PHE A 38 16.40 -9.57 4.28
CA PHE A 38 15.40 -10.15 3.38
C PHE A 38 15.42 -9.30 2.13
N PRO A 39 15.48 -9.88 0.94
CA PRO A 39 15.78 -9.10 -0.24
C PRO A 39 14.78 -7.94 -0.27
N ILE A 40 15.22 -6.71 0.03
CA ILE A 40 14.75 -5.56 -0.70
C ILE A 40 15.19 -5.95 -2.08
N ALA A 41 14.32 -6.67 -2.80
CA ALA A 41 14.80 -7.65 -3.75
C ALA A 41 15.75 -6.96 -4.69
N SER A 42 17.03 -7.32 -4.57
CA SER A 42 18.11 -6.70 -5.31
C SER A 42 17.98 -6.99 -6.82
N GLN A 43 16.87 -7.64 -7.20
CA GLN A 43 16.46 -8.01 -8.55
C GLN A 43 14.95 -7.78 -8.83
N GLN A 44 14.19 -7.08 -7.97
CA GLN A 44 12.80 -6.70 -8.32
C GLN A 44 12.81 -5.52 -9.28
N GLY A 45 12.43 -5.82 -10.53
CA GLY A 45 12.15 -4.85 -11.59
C GLY A 45 13.37 -4.35 -12.35
N ARG A 46 13.15 -3.91 -13.59
CA ARG A 46 14.15 -3.12 -14.34
C ARG A 46 14.41 -1.83 -13.56
N HIS A 47 15.67 -1.54 -13.25
CA HIS A 47 16.03 -0.29 -12.60
C HIS A 47 15.86 0.88 -13.57
N SER A 48 15.00 1.84 -13.25
CA SER A 48 15.15 3.20 -13.78
C SER A 48 15.94 4.00 -12.75
N THR A 49 17.25 4.13 -12.96
CA THR A 49 18.19 4.75 -12.01
C THR A 49 18.35 6.26 -12.19
N ASP A 50 17.80 6.86 -13.26
CA ASP A 50 18.04 8.28 -13.56
C ASP A 50 16.78 9.14 -13.27
N PRO A 51 16.86 10.13 -12.36
CA PRO A 51 15.80 11.13 -12.15
C PRO A 51 15.45 11.94 -13.41
N ASN A 52 16.30 11.94 -14.43
CA ASN A 52 16.03 12.58 -15.72
C ASN A 52 15.35 11.64 -16.74
N THR A 53 14.94 10.45 -16.32
CA THR A 53 14.14 9.58 -17.19
C THR A 53 12.76 10.18 -17.45
N TRP A 54 12.19 9.83 -18.61
CA TRP A 54 10.82 10.18 -18.98
C TRP A 54 9.80 9.77 -17.89
N LEU A 55 10.04 8.67 -17.17
CA LEU A 55 9.18 8.19 -16.09
C LEU A 55 9.13 9.20 -14.93
N TRP A 56 10.28 9.65 -14.44
CA TRP A 56 10.35 10.65 -13.37
C TRP A 56 9.70 11.98 -13.77
N GLN A 57 9.97 12.44 -14.99
CA GLN A 57 9.33 13.64 -15.55
C GLN A 57 7.81 13.47 -15.61
N THR A 58 7.33 12.30 -16.01
CA THR A 58 5.89 11.99 -16.07
C THR A 58 5.25 11.99 -14.69
N ILE A 59 5.91 11.41 -13.68
CA ILE A 59 5.45 11.41 -12.29
C ILE A 59 5.33 12.85 -11.76
N ILE A 60 6.39 13.65 -11.92
CA ILE A 60 6.42 15.05 -11.46
C ILE A 60 5.38 15.88 -12.21
N ALA A 61 5.31 15.76 -13.54
CA ALA A 61 4.33 16.46 -14.35
C ALA A 61 2.90 16.12 -13.91
N ARG A 62 2.62 14.84 -13.64
CA ARG A 62 1.30 14.39 -13.18
C ARG A 62 0.97 14.96 -11.80
N TRP A 63 1.91 14.97 -10.86
CA TRP A 63 1.70 15.59 -9.55
C TRP A 63 1.47 17.10 -9.64
N ASN A 64 2.18 17.79 -10.55
CA ASN A 64 2.00 19.22 -10.81
C ASN A 64 0.64 19.59 -11.42
N THR A 65 -0.15 18.61 -11.87
CA THR A 65 -1.53 18.88 -12.33
C THR A 65 -2.52 19.07 -11.18
N LEU A 66 -2.12 18.83 -9.92
CA LEU A 66 -2.96 19.10 -8.76
C LEU A 66 -3.27 20.61 -8.65
N PRO A 67 -4.44 20.99 -8.11
CA PRO A 67 -4.78 22.39 -7.84
C PRO A 67 -3.71 23.07 -6.98
N SER A 68 -3.45 24.35 -7.23
CA SER A 68 -2.42 25.12 -6.50
C SER A 68 -2.69 25.22 -5.00
N ASN A 69 -3.96 25.13 -4.59
CA ASN A 69 -4.39 25.13 -3.20
C ASN A 69 -4.49 23.72 -2.58
N HIS A 70 -4.15 22.66 -3.32
CA HIS A 70 -4.20 21.29 -2.81
C HIS A 70 -3.20 21.12 -1.65
N PRO A 71 -3.63 20.64 -0.46
CA PRO A 71 -2.82 20.66 0.76
C PRO A 71 -1.50 19.86 0.65
N GLN A 72 -1.49 18.85 -0.22
CA GLN A 72 -0.33 17.97 -0.42
C GLN A 72 0.46 18.26 -1.70
N LEU A 73 0.13 19.30 -2.46
CA LEU A 73 0.90 19.66 -3.67
C LEU A 73 2.36 19.97 -3.31
N ALA A 74 2.59 20.98 -2.47
CA ALA A 74 3.94 21.38 -2.07
C ALA A 74 4.70 20.25 -1.34
N PRO A 75 4.10 19.53 -0.37
CA PRO A 75 4.73 18.36 0.23
C PRO A 75 5.14 17.28 -0.78
N GLY A 76 4.25 16.91 -1.70
CA GLY A 76 4.55 15.89 -2.69
C GLY A 76 5.65 16.30 -3.66
N ILE A 77 5.69 17.57 -4.10
CA ILE A 77 6.80 18.07 -4.93
C ILE A 77 8.12 18.03 -4.18
N ALA A 78 8.14 18.48 -2.92
CA ALA A 78 9.34 18.41 -2.10
C ALA A 78 9.85 16.98 -1.92
N LEU A 79 8.95 16.01 -1.73
CA LEU A 79 9.28 14.59 -1.67
C LEU A 79 9.85 14.08 -3.01
N LEU A 80 9.18 14.34 -4.14
CA LEU A 80 9.65 13.91 -5.45
C LEU A 80 11.04 14.50 -5.77
N HIS A 81 11.27 15.77 -5.45
CA HIS A 81 12.60 16.39 -5.59
C HIS A 81 13.64 15.76 -4.67
N PHE A 82 13.28 15.42 -3.43
CA PHE A 82 14.17 14.70 -2.52
C PHE A 82 14.60 13.34 -3.08
N LEU A 83 13.64 12.54 -3.58
CA LEU A 83 13.93 11.23 -4.18
C LEU A 83 14.80 11.37 -5.44
N ALA A 84 14.49 12.37 -6.28
CA ALA A 84 15.28 12.66 -7.47
C ALA A 84 16.72 13.09 -7.12
N ALA A 85 16.90 13.97 -6.13
CA ALA A 85 18.21 14.41 -5.67
C ALA A 85 19.04 13.28 -5.05
N LYS A 86 18.38 12.31 -4.40
CA LYS A 86 19.01 11.07 -3.91
C LYS A 86 19.33 10.07 -5.01
N LYS A 87 18.91 10.33 -6.25
CA LYS A 87 19.00 9.38 -7.38
C LYS A 87 18.39 8.03 -7.01
N THR A 88 17.29 8.05 -6.27
CA THR A 88 16.60 6.83 -5.83
C THR A 88 16.02 6.13 -7.06
N PRO A 89 16.36 4.86 -7.31
CA PRO A 89 15.81 4.12 -8.44
C PRO A 89 14.31 3.88 -8.25
N ILE A 90 13.58 3.90 -9.37
CA ILE A 90 12.19 3.41 -9.41
C ILE A 90 12.20 1.96 -9.86
N HIS A 91 11.56 1.12 -9.07
CA HIS A 91 11.38 -0.31 -9.30
C HIS A 91 10.02 -0.60 -9.94
N HIS A 92 9.97 -1.70 -10.67
CA HIS A 92 8.72 -2.36 -11.06
C HIS A 92 8.37 -3.43 -10.03
N GLY A 93 7.09 -3.75 -9.91
CA GLY A 93 6.62 -4.82 -9.03
C GLY A 93 7.02 -6.22 -9.47
N LEU A 94 6.63 -7.19 -8.65
CA LEU A 94 6.82 -8.63 -8.88
C LEU A 94 6.19 -9.11 -10.19
N THR A 95 5.06 -8.51 -10.55
CA THR A 95 4.38 -8.64 -11.84
C THR A 95 3.55 -7.37 -12.05
N THR A 96 3.20 -7.08 -13.30
CA THR A 96 2.26 -6.02 -13.69
C THR A 96 1.01 -6.59 -14.39
N ASN A 97 0.85 -7.91 -14.39
CA ASN A 97 -0.30 -8.56 -15.01
C ASN A 97 -1.42 -8.78 -13.99
N ILE A 98 -2.50 -8.00 -14.10
CA ILE A 98 -3.67 -8.09 -13.22
C ILE A 98 -4.30 -9.49 -13.24
N HIS A 99 -4.20 -10.21 -14.35
CA HIS A 99 -4.78 -11.55 -14.50
C HIS A 99 -4.04 -12.64 -13.70
N HIS A 100 -2.86 -12.33 -13.15
CA HIS A 100 -2.23 -13.20 -12.16
C HIS A 100 -2.89 -13.10 -10.78
N THR A 101 -3.73 -12.09 -10.56
CA THR A 101 -4.43 -11.88 -9.29
C THR A 101 -5.95 -12.02 -9.44
N PHE A 102 -6.52 -11.70 -10.60
CA PHE A 102 -7.97 -11.74 -10.82
C PHE A 102 -8.31 -12.45 -12.14
N SER A 103 -9.27 -13.38 -12.12
CA SER A 103 -9.73 -14.02 -13.37
C SER A 103 -10.51 -13.05 -14.26
N ILE A 104 -11.17 -12.06 -13.66
CA ILE A 104 -11.87 -10.97 -14.37
C ILE A 104 -11.24 -9.65 -13.93
N GLU A 105 -10.90 -8.79 -14.88
CA GLU A 105 -10.25 -7.52 -14.61
C GLU A 105 -11.12 -6.62 -13.71
N PRO A 106 -10.63 -6.19 -12.54
CA PRO A 106 -11.31 -5.23 -11.69
C PRO A 106 -11.49 -3.87 -12.37
N THR A 107 -12.56 -3.18 -12.02
CA THR A 107 -12.86 -1.85 -12.57
C THR A 107 -13.30 -0.90 -11.46
N ALA A 108 -13.38 0.39 -11.76
CA ALA A 108 -13.92 1.38 -10.84
C ALA A 108 -15.38 1.07 -10.42
N ILE A 109 -16.16 0.37 -11.26
CA ILE A 109 -17.53 -0.06 -10.92
C ILE A 109 -17.49 -1.04 -9.74
N HIS A 110 -16.64 -2.07 -9.81
CA HIS A 110 -16.50 -3.06 -8.74
C HIS A 110 -16.09 -2.39 -7.41
N LEU A 111 -15.14 -1.46 -7.46
CA LEU A 111 -14.70 -0.69 -6.29
C LEU A 111 -15.83 0.18 -5.72
N ASN A 112 -16.56 0.89 -6.58
CA ASN A 112 -17.67 1.73 -6.16
C ASN A 112 -18.80 0.89 -5.54
N THR A 113 -19.06 -0.30 -6.08
CA THR A 113 -20.00 -1.27 -5.50
C THR A 113 -19.57 -1.68 -4.09
N ASP A 114 -18.28 -1.98 -3.89
CA ASP A 114 -17.75 -2.29 -2.56
C ASP A 114 -17.94 -1.12 -1.59
N VAL A 115 -17.64 0.12 -2.01
CA VAL A 115 -17.88 1.33 -1.20
C VAL A 115 -19.36 1.48 -0.84
N LEU A 116 -20.26 1.27 -1.81
CA LEU A 116 -21.71 1.37 -1.58
C LEU A 116 -22.20 0.30 -0.59
N ASN A 117 -21.62 -0.90 -0.61
CA ASN A 117 -21.99 -2.01 0.28
C ASN A 117 -21.30 -1.97 1.65
N ALA A 118 -20.19 -1.25 1.80
CA ALA A 118 -19.43 -1.18 3.04
C ALA A 118 -20.19 -0.49 4.19
N THR A 119 -20.19 -1.05 5.40
CA THR A 119 -20.66 -0.34 6.60
C THR A 119 -19.48 0.37 7.24
N LEU A 120 -19.44 1.70 7.16
CA LEU A 120 -18.37 2.50 7.75
C LEU A 120 -18.46 2.45 9.28
N SER A 121 -17.32 2.21 9.95
CA SER A 121 -17.28 2.30 11.42
C SER A 121 -17.55 3.73 11.87
N THR A 122 -18.44 3.92 12.83
CA THR A 122 -18.77 5.22 13.44
C THR A 122 -17.97 5.52 14.70
N THR A 123 -17.12 4.59 15.16
CA THR A 123 -16.34 4.73 16.41
C THR A 123 -14.85 4.52 16.15
N ALA A 124 -14.04 5.39 16.77
CA ALA A 124 -12.60 5.50 16.56
C ALA A 124 -11.77 4.38 17.20
N GLU A 125 -12.40 3.47 17.95
CA GLU A 125 -11.69 2.44 18.70
C GLU A 125 -11.78 1.10 17.96
N LEU A 126 -10.65 0.70 17.37
CA LEU A 126 -10.35 -0.63 16.84
C LEU A 126 -11.20 -1.07 15.63
N ALA A 127 -11.19 -0.26 14.56
CA ALA A 127 -11.82 -0.63 13.30
C ALA A 127 -11.08 -1.81 12.62
N THR A 128 -11.59 -3.02 12.83
CA THR A 128 -11.39 -4.15 11.92
C THR A 128 -12.27 -4.03 10.66
N GLY A 129 -12.82 -2.83 10.40
CA GLY A 129 -13.77 -2.55 9.33
C GLY A 129 -13.33 -1.35 8.48
N PRO A 130 -14.07 -1.01 7.42
CA PRO A 130 -13.73 0.07 6.52
C PRO A 130 -13.78 1.42 7.24
N SER A 131 -12.76 2.24 7.01
CA SER A 131 -12.60 3.55 7.64
C SER A 131 -12.26 4.62 6.62
N LEU A 132 -12.78 5.82 6.84
CA LEU A 132 -12.47 7.00 6.06
C LEU A 132 -11.37 7.81 6.77
N ILE A 133 -10.35 8.16 6.01
CA ILE A 133 -9.22 8.96 6.49
C ILE A 133 -9.13 10.26 5.69
N ALA A 134 -8.77 11.34 6.38
CA ALA A 134 -8.49 12.60 5.71
C ALA A 134 -7.11 12.56 5.05
N SER A 135 -7.02 13.10 3.83
CA SER A 135 -5.78 13.13 3.05
C SER A 135 -4.62 13.76 3.82
N ALA A 136 -4.91 14.84 4.53
CA ALA A 136 -3.96 15.68 5.21
C ALA A 136 -3.14 14.90 6.26
N ASN A 137 -3.81 14.21 7.19
CA ASN A 137 -3.19 13.69 8.41
C ASN A 137 -3.27 12.17 8.57
N SER A 138 -3.91 11.44 7.65
CA SER A 138 -4.22 10.02 7.81
C SER A 138 -4.98 9.71 9.12
N MET A 139 -5.65 10.72 9.69
CA MET A 139 -6.49 10.56 10.87
C MET A 139 -7.93 10.32 10.43
N TRP A 140 -8.68 9.69 11.33
CA TRP A 140 -10.08 9.39 11.11
C TRP A 140 -10.88 10.66 11.36
N ALA A 141 -11.79 10.95 10.45
CA ALA A 141 -12.72 12.06 10.57
C ALA A 141 -14.13 11.48 10.72
N ALA A 142 -14.71 11.64 11.91
CA ALA A 142 -15.98 11.00 12.26
C ALA A 142 -17.18 11.53 11.43
N ASP A 143 -17.02 12.70 10.81
CA ASP A 143 -17.98 13.36 9.92
C ASP A 143 -17.86 12.93 8.46
N HIS A 144 -16.74 12.30 8.06
CA HIS A 144 -16.58 11.74 6.72
C HIS A 144 -17.56 10.58 6.51
N ASN A 145 -18.19 10.58 5.33
CA ASN A 145 -19.12 9.53 4.93
C ASN A 145 -18.89 9.16 3.45
N LYS A 146 -19.63 8.17 2.94
CA LYS A 146 -19.48 7.71 1.55
C LYS A 146 -19.68 8.82 0.52
N ALA A 147 -20.61 9.75 0.77
CA ALA A 147 -20.85 10.87 -0.14
C ALA A 147 -19.63 11.80 -0.20
N HIS A 148 -18.98 12.08 0.95
CA HIS A 148 -17.71 12.81 0.97
C HIS A 148 -16.64 12.10 0.15
N PHE A 149 -16.48 10.78 0.33
CA PHE A 149 -15.52 10.00 -0.44
C PHE A 149 -15.76 10.08 -1.96
N PHE A 150 -17.00 9.89 -2.41
CA PHE A 150 -17.33 10.03 -3.84
C PHE A 150 -17.10 11.45 -4.35
N HIS A 151 -17.41 12.46 -3.54
CA HIS A 151 -17.11 13.85 -3.86
C HIS A 151 -15.60 14.06 -4.03
N SER A 152 -14.77 13.53 -3.13
CA SER A 152 -13.30 13.59 -3.26
C SER A 152 -12.82 12.97 -4.56
N LEU A 153 -13.32 11.78 -4.92
CA LEU A 153 -12.98 11.12 -6.19
C LEU A 153 -13.39 11.97 -7.40
N GLN A 154 -14.61 12.50 -7.40
CA GLN A 154 -15.14 13.29 -8.51
C GLN A 154 -14.38 14.60 -8.68
N GLN A 155 -14.14 15.31 -7.59
CA GLN A 155 -13.34 16.53 -7.60
C GLN A 155 -11.97 16.23 -8.19
N MET A 156 -11.27 15.23 -7.66
CA MET A 156 -9.91 14.90 -8.13
C MET A 156 -9.81 14.30 -9.53
N ALA A 157 -10.93 13.85 -10.11
CA ALA A 157 -11.02 13.43 -11.51
C ALA A 157 -11.24 14.60 -12.49
N SER A 158 -11.76 15.73 -12.03
CA SER A 158 -12.00 16.91 -12.86
C SER A 158 -10.69 17.64 -13.19
N SER A 159 -10.54 18.14 -14.43
CA SER A 159 -9.38 18.96 -14.84
C SER A 159 -9.46 20.41 -14.35
N SER A 160 -10.64 20.86 -13.92
CA SER A 160 -10.92 22.18 -13.38
C SER A 160 -11.51 22.00 -11.99
N ILE A 161 -10.70 22.18 -10.95
CA ILE A 161 -11.09 21.93 -9.57
C ILE A 161 -10.84 23.18 -8.75
N LEU A 162 -11.90 23.67 -8.10
CA LEU A 162 -11.87 24.56 -6.96
C LEU A 162 -12.03 23.68 -5.72
N LEU A 163 -10.91 23.19 -5.16
CA LEU A 163 -10.96 22.62 -3.80
C LEU A 163 -11.00 23.79 -2.85
N ASP A 164 -12.17 24.37 -2.59
CA ASP A 164 -12.27 25.52 -1.69
C ASP A 164 -11.92 25.14 -0.24
N ARG A 165 -11.91 23.84 0.09
CA ARG A 165 -11.76 23.29 1.44
C ARG A 165 -10.96 21.96 1.47
N PRO A 166 -9.81 21.88 2.16
CA PRO A 166 -9.01 20.65 2.32
C PRO A 166 -9.75 19.45 2.94
N GLU A 167 -10.79 19.71 3.73
CA GLU A 167 -11.65 18.70 4.37
C GLU A 167 -12.47 17.86 3.38
N ASP A 168 -12.58 18.31 2.13
CA ASP A 168 -13.29 17.60 1.06
C ASP A 168 -12.49 16.43 0.47
N LEU A 169 -11.26 16.19 0.96
CA LEU A 169 -10.40 15.09 0.52
C LEU A 169 -10.36 13.93 1.51
N CYS A 170 -10.97 12.82 1.09
CA CYS A 170 -11.15 11.63 1.87
C CYS A 170 -10.67 10.39 1.09
N ALA A 171 -9.98 9.47 1.76
CA ALA A 171 -9.70 8.13 1.26
C ALA A 171 -10.39 7.08 2.14
N ILE A 172 -10.64 5.89 1.56
CA ILE A 172 -11.15 4.74 2.30
C ILE A 172 -10.07 3.67 2.41
N ILE A 173 -9.89 3.15 3.62
CA ILE A 173 -8.96 2.05 3.93
C ILE A 173 -9.73 0.84 4.46
N ASN A 174 -9.14 -0.35 4.31
CA ASN A 174 -9.73 -1.62 4.73
C ASN A 174 -11.14 -1.84 4.16
N LEU A 175 -11.39 -1.37 2.93
CA LEU A 175 -12.66 -1.57 2.24
C LEU A 175 -12.89 -3.07 2.02
N PRO A 176 -13.90 -3.69 2.64
CA PRO A 176 -14.13 -5.10 2.45
C PRO A 176 -14.72 -5.35 1.06
N PRO A 177 -14.27 -6.41 0.37
CA PRO A 177 -14.80 -6.82 -0.91
C PRO A 177 -16.21 -7.41 -0.75
N SER A 178 -17.14 -6.98 -1.59
CA SER A 178 -18.53 -7.43 -1.65
C SER A 178 -18.73 -8.42 -2.81
N THR A 179 -19.80 -9.21 -2.74
CA THR A 179 -20.12 -10.25 -3.74
C THR A 179 -20.21 -9.68 -5.15
N ASP A 180 -20.82 -8.51 -5.31
CA ASP A 180 -21.02 -7.83 -6.59
C ASP A 180 -19.90 -6.83 -6.94
N GLY A 181 -18.93 -6.64 -6.05
CA GLY A 181 -17.75 -5.82 -6.28
C GLY A 181 -16.52 -6.67 -6.55
N LEU A 182 -15.42 -6.44 -5.84
CA LEU A 182 -14.15 -7.13 -6.14
C LEU A 182 -14.20 -8.66 -5.98
N LYS A 183 -15.15 -9.22 -5.21
CA LYS A 183 -15.30 -10.70 -5.17
C LYS A 183 -15.79 -11.27 -6.50
N ALA A 184 -16.60 -10.52 -7.25
CA ALA A 184 -17.05 -10.93 -8.58
C ALA A 184 -15.87 -11.12 -9.55
N CYS A 185 -14.74 -10.45 -9.29
CA CYS A 185 -13.53 -10.53 -10.09
C CYS A 185 -12.73 -11.83 -9.92
N GLN A 186 -13.13 -12.72 -9.00
CA GLN A 186 -12.47 -14.00 -8.72
C GLN A 186 -10.98 -13.86 -8.39
N LEU A 187 -10.70 -13.24 -7.24
CA LEU A 187 -9.35 -13.09 -6.70
C LEU A 187 -8.67 -14.44 -6.45
N HIS A 188 -7.40 -14.55 -6.82
CA HIS A 188 -6.50 -15.63 -6.46
C HIS A 188 -5.13 -15.08 -6.06
N LEU A 189 -4.36 -15.89 -5.31
CA LEU A 189 -3.01 -15.52 -4.92
C LEU A 189 -2.07 -15.64 -6.14
N PRO A 190 -1.35 -14.58 -6.54
CA PRO A 190 -0.46 -14.64 -7.70
C PRO A 190 0.68 -15.64 -7.52
N ASP A 191 1.05 -16.35 -8.59
CA ASP A 191 2.14 -17.32 -8.53
C ASP A 191 3.47 -16.69 -8.10
N SER A 192 3.69 -15.42 -8.47
CA SER A 192 4.88 -14.65 -8.11
C SER A 192 5.07 -14.45 -6.59
N VAL A 193 4.03 -14.65 -5.78
CA VAL A 193 4.11 -14.49 -4.32
C VAL A 193 4.13 -15.83 -3.57
N LYS A 194 3.91 -16.96 -4.25
CA LYS A 194 3.88 -18.29 -3.61
C LYS A 194 5.21 -18.67 -2.96
N SER A 195 6.33 -18.16 -3.45
CA SER A 195 7.67 -18.40 -2.89
C SER A 195 7.99 -17.51 -1.68
N ILE A 196 7.18 -16.49 -1.40
CA ILE A 196 7.50 -15.44 -0.43
C ILE A 196 7.05 -15.81 0.99
N GLY A 197 5.98 -16.61 1.12
CA GLY A 197 5.50 -17.01 2.43
C GLY A 197 4.19 -17.80 2.38
N LEU A 198 3.68 -18.13 3.57
CA LEU A 198 2.47 -18.91 3.72
C LEU A 198 1.29 -17.99 4.03
N PRO A 199 0.16 -18.14 3.32
CA PRO A 199 -1.01 -17.36 3.63
C PRO A 199 -1.51 -17.71 5.03
N LYS A 200 -1.94 -16.69 5.77
CA LYS A 200 -2.54 -16.78 7.10
C LYS A 200 -3.69 -17.78 7.18
N THR A 201 -4.46 -17.83 6.10
CA THR A 201 -5.68 -18.61 5.93
C THR A 201 -5.67 -19.22 4.52
N PRO A 202 -6.34 -20.38 4.30
CA PRO A 202 -6.47 -20.97 2.96
C PRO A 202 -7.19 -20.04 1.97
N VAL A 203 -8.06 -19.17 2.48
CA VAL A 203 -8.72 -18.09 1.75
C VAL A 203 -8.04 -16.79 2.19
N PRO A 204 -7.36 -16.04 1.30
CA PRO A 204 -6.71 -14.80 1.69
C PRO A 204 -7.74 -13.82 2.28
N GLU A 205 -7.42 -13.22 3.43
CA GLU A 205 -8.11 -12.01 3.90
C GLU A 205 -7.67 -10.87 2.99
N PHE A 206 -8.61 -10.16 2.36
CA PHE A 206 -8.29 -9.01 1.52
C PHE A 206 -9.21 -7.84 1.82
N GLY A 207 -8.63 -6.65 1.77
CA GLY A 207 -9.29 -5.37 1.84
C GLY A 207 -8.62 -4.42 0.86
N THR A 208 -9.29 -3.32 0.55
CA THR A 208 -8.80 -2.37 -0.45
C THR A 208 -8.62 -1.00 0.16
N ALA A 209 -7.56 -0.31 -0.25
CA ALA A 209 -7.34 1.10 0.02
C ALA A 209 -7.60 1.93 -1.25
N TYR A 210 -8.77 2.57 -1.32
CA TYR A 210 -9.17 3.41 -2.45
C TYR A 210 -8.93 4.89 -2.10
N THR A 211 -8.01 5.51 -2.81
CA THR A 211 -7.48 6.84 -2.53
C THR A 211 -7.70 7.76 -3.74
N PRO A 212 -8.16 9.01 -3.53
CA PRO A 212 -8.21 10.00 -4.60
C PRO A 212 -6.80 10.41 -5.02
N ARG A 213 -6.68 10.96 -6.25
CA ARG A 213 -5.45 11.59 -6.75
C ARG A 213 -4.97 12.65 -5.77
N GLY A 214 -3.66 12.78 -5.59
CA GLY A 214 -3.06 13.79 -4.73
C GLY A 214 -2.96 13.38 -3.27
N HIS A 215 -3.49 12.22 -2.89
CA HIS A 215 -3.39 11.69 -1.54
C HIS A 215 -2.00 11.07 -1.26
N ILE A 216 -1.36 11.50 -0.17
CA ILE A 216 -0.15 10.92 0.42
C ILE A 216 -0.56 10.26 1.73
N THR A 217 -0.53 8.93 1.77
CA THR A 217 -0.70 8.18 3.01
C THR A 217 0.59 8.24 3.82
N ASN A 218 0.46 8.54 5.12
CA ASN A 218 1.62 8.69 6.01
C ASN A 218 2.43 7.39 6.16
N ILE A 219 3.69 7.49 6.61
CA ILE A 219 4.49 6.30 6.92
C ILE A 219 3.79 5.51 8.02
N HIS A 220 3.56 4.23 7.77
CA HIS A 220 2.94 3.31 8.72
C HIS A 220 3.44 1.89 8.50
N ILE A 221 3.02 0.99 9.39
CA ILE A 221 3.27 -0.44 9.34
C ILE A 221 1.89 -1.11 9.42
N ASP A 222 1.56 -1.95 8.44
CA ASP A 222 0.29 -2.70 8.44
C ASP A 222 0.28 -3.75 9.55
N SER A 223 1.38 -4.50 9.66
CA SER A 223 1.53 -5.55 10.64
C SER A 223 3.00 -5.77 10.97
N LEU A 224 3.30 -6.00 12.26
CA LEU A 224 4.64 -6.37 12.73
C LEU A 224 4.94 -7.85 12.54
N TYR A 225 3.91 -8.67 12.30
CA TYR A 225 4.02 -10.13 12.33
C TYR A 225 3.58 -10.80 11.02
N GLU A 226 2.85 -10.07 10.18
CA GLU A 226 2.27 -10.58 8.95
C GLU A 226 2.81 -9.75 7.79
N ALA A 227 3.11 -10.41 6.68
CA ALA A 227 3.40 -9.74 5.43
C ALA A 227 2.10 -9.38 4.72
N THR A 228 2.11 -8.29 3.96
CA THR A 228 1.00 -7.91 3.08
C THR A 228 1.42 -8.11 1.63
N ILE A 229 0.56 -8.72 0.83
CA ILE A 229 0.67 -8.69 -0.64
C ILE A 229 -0.30 -7.63 -1.13
N THR A 230 0.22 -6.68 -1.89
CA THR A 230 -0.57 -5.57 -2.41
C THR A 230 -0.66 -5.66 -3.92
N THR A 231 -1.85 -5.50 -4.48
CA THR A 231 -2.05 -5.50 -5.93
C THR A 231 -2.74 -4.22 -6.35
N THR A 232 -2.12 -3.43 -7.22
CA THR A 232 -2.76 -2.21 -7.73
C THR A 232 -3.87 -2.59 -8.70
N VAL A 233 -5.12 -2.37 -8.31
CA VAL A 233 -6.30 -2.71 -9.12
C VAL A 233 -6.83 -1.53 -9.93
N LEU A 234 -6.45 -0.30 -9.59
CA LEU A 234 -6.89 0.89 -10.32
C LEU A 234 -5.85 2.00 -10.20
N GLY A 235 -5.66 2.73 -11.30
CA GLY A 235 -4.86 3.96 -11.33
C GLY A 235 -3.37 3.71 -11.12
N ARG A 236 -2.65 4.77 -10.75
CA ARG A 236 -1.21 4.76 -10.53
C ARG A 236 -0.85 5.34 -9.17
N LYS A 237 0.15 4.74 -8.54
CA LYS A 237 0.67 5.14 -7.24
C LYS A 237 2.20 5.02 -7.21
N LEU A 238 2.83 5.74 -6.29
CA LEU A 238 4.17 5.39 -5.81
C LEU A 238 4.05 4.72 -4.46
N LEU A 239 4.65 3.55 -4.33
CA LEU A 239 4.83 2.86 -3.05
C LEU A 239 6.27 3.12 -2.58
N LEU A 240 6.40 3.78 -1.43
CA LEU A 240 7.68 4.04 -0.78
C LEU A 240 7.82 3.05 0.37
N GLN A 241 8.89 2.26 0.37
CA GLN A 241 9.11 1.22 1.36
C GLN A 241 10.47 1.42 2.02
N TRP A 242 10.54 1.19 3.32
CA TRP A 242 11.79 1.11 4.06
C TRP A 242 11.83 -0.21 4.85
N PRO A 243 13.00 -0.84 4.96
CA PRO A 243 13.14 -2.03 5.79
C PRO A 243 12.91 -1.69 7.26
N ALA A 244 12.43 -2.68 8.01
CA ALA A 244 12.25 -2.63 9.46
C ALA A 244 13.59 -2.72 10.22
N SER A 245 14.61 -1.96 9.80
CA SER A 245 15.89 -1.91 10.49
C SER A 245 15.73 -1.25 11.86
N ASP A 246 16.59 -1.62 12.82
CA ASP A 246 16.60 -1.00 14.16
C ASP A 246 16.66 0.53 14.08
N HIS A 247 17.45 1.07 13.14
CA HIS A 247 17.53 2.50 12.87
C HIS A 247 16.16 3.08 12.44
N ASN A 248 15.53 2.49 11.42
CA ASN A 248 14.26 3.00 10.88
C ASN A 248 13.12 2.90 11.91
N LEU A 249 13.08 1.81 12.69
CA LEU A 249 12.09 1.63 13.76
C LEU A 249 12.30 2.62 14.91
N GLN A 250 13.55 2.91 15.29
CA GLN A 250 13.86 3.93 16.29
C GLN A 250 13.48 5.33 15.81
N MET A 251 13.73 5.66 14.55
CA MET A 251 13.30 6.93 13.97
C MET A 251 11.78 7.04 13.93
N LEU A 252 11.06 6.00 13.50
CA LEU A 252 9.61 5.99 13.52
C LEU A 252 9.07 6.19 14.94
N LYS A 253 9.57 5.43 15.93
CA LYS A 253 9.17 5.56 17.33
C LYS A 253 9.39 6.98 17.87
N ARG A 254 10.51 7.62 17.53
CA ARG A 254 10.90 8.94 18.04
C ARG A 254 10.14 10.10 17.39
N PHE A 255 9.72 9.96 16.14
CA PHE A 255 9.18 11.06 15.34
C PHE A 255 7.73 10.89 14.91
N HIS A 256 7.17 9.69 15.00
CA HIS A 256 5.80 9.39 14.56
C HIS A 256 4.88 9.03 15.73
N TRP A 257 5.32 8.20 16.67
CA TRP A 257 4.47 7.74 17.78
C TRP A 257 4.46 8.66 19.00
N THR A 258 5.39 9.62 19.11
CA THR A 258 5.56 10.45 20.32
C THR A 258 5.22 11.92 20.13
N THR A 259 4.86 12.37 18.93
CA THR A 259 4.57 13.78 18.65
C THR A 259 3.30 13.94 17.83
N ASP A 260 2.40 14.81 18.30
CA ASP A 260 1.24 15.25 17.53
C ASP A 260 1.71 15.98 16.26
N ALA A 261 1.18 15.51 15.14
CA ALA A 261 1.23 16.10 13.80
C ALA A 261 2.60 16.26 13.10
N TRP A 262 2.68 15.54 11.99
CA TRP A 262 3.23 16.02 10.71
C TRP A 262 4.71 16.38 10.67
N ARG A 263 5.51 15.34 10.51
CA ARG A 263 6.83 15.43 9.90
C ARG A 263 7.01 14.40 8.78
N LEU A 264 5.95 14.18 7.99
CA LEU A 264 5.96 13.35 6.77
C LEU A 264 7.26 13.59 6.00
N LEU A 265 7.55 14.83 5.61
CA LEU A 265 8.77 15.14 4.86
C LEU A 265 10.04 15.18 5.70
N SER A 266 9.95 15.40 7.01
CA SER A 266 11.16 15.47 7.85
C SER A 266 11.64 14.09 8.29
N LEU A 267 10.77 13.08 8.29
CA LEU A 267 11.13 11.70 8.61
C LEU A 267 11.80 11.00 7.42
N TYR A 268 11.37 11.27 6.19
CA TYR A 268 11.89 10.58 5.00
C TYR A 268 13.43 10.71 4.84
N PRO A 269 14.05 11.89 5.07
CA PRO A 269 15.50 12.04 5.04
C PRO A 269 16.25 11.30 6.14
N LEU A 270 15.56 10.92 7.23
CA LEU A 270 16.15 10.22 8.38
C LEU A 270 16.10 8.70 8.24
N LEU A 271 15.16 8.19 7.42
CA LEU A 271 15.05 6.77 7.13
C LEU A 271 16.09 6.34 6.08
N ARG A 272 16.57 5.11 6.21
CA ARG A 272 17.60 4.51 5.35
C ARG A 272 17.00 3.46 4.42
N ASP A 273 17.65 3.28 3.27
CA ASP A 273 17.40 2.19 2.33
C ASP A 273 15.98 2.18 1.74
N ILE A 274 15.56 3.33 1.22
CA ILE A 274 14.26 3.47 0.58
C ILE A 274 14.20 2.69 -0.75
N LYS A 275 13.16 1.86 -0.91
CA LYS A 275 12.71 1.30 -2.18
C LYS A 275 11.50 2.10 -2.66
N VAL A 276 11.52 2.51 -3.92
CA VAL A 276 10.37 3.19 -4.56
C VAL A 276 9.88 2.32 -5.69
N THR A 277 8.63 1.87 -5.61
CA THR A 277 7.96 1.17 -6.71
C THR A 277 6.95 2.12 -7.37
N PHE A 278 7.01 2.20 -8.70
CA PHE A 278 5.92 2.78 -9.48
C PHE A 278 4.88 1.70 -9.75
N CYS A 279 3.73 1.86 -9.11
CA CYS A 279 2.65 0.90 -9.16
C CYS A 279 1.62 1.34 -10.19
N GLU A 280 1.50 0.56 -11.26
CA GLU A 280 0.45 0.67 -12.28
C GLU A 280 -0.57 -0.47 -12.11
N HIS A 281 -1.67 -0.42 -12.86
CA HIS A 281 -2.66 -1.48 -12.86
C HIS A 281 -2.01 -2.87 -13.06
N GLY A 282 -2.37 -3.83 -12.19
CA GLY A 282 -1.79 -5.17 -12.15
C GLY A 282 -0.47 -5.29 -11.41
N THR A 283 0.10 -4.19 -10.90
CA THR A 283 1.36 -4.23 -10.13
C THR A 283 1.16 -4.95 -8.82
N VAL A 284 1.88 -6.06 -8.63
CA VAL A 284 1.93 -6.82 -7.38
C VAL A 284 3.23 -6.49 -6.64
N GLU A 285 3.09 -6.19 -5.36
CA GLU A 285 4.21 -5.93 -4.46
C GLU A 285 4.07 -6.70 -3.15
N HIS A 286 5.21 -6.95 -2.53
CA HIS A 286 5.29 -7.58 -1.22
C HIS A 286 5.76 -6.55 -0.18
N LEU A 287 4.96 -6.41 0.88
CA LEU A 287 5.30 -5.69 2.09
C LEU A 287 5.70 -6.73 3.15
N PRO A 288 7.00 -6.85 3.47
CA PRO A 288 7.44 -7.74 4.55
C PRO A 288 6.84 -7.35 5.91
N PRO A 289 6.82 -8.28 6.88
CA PRO A 289 6.41 -7.96 8.25
C PRO A 289 7.25 -6.81 8.81
N GLY A 290 6.57 -5.84 9.42
CA GLY A 290 7.19 -4.66 9.99
C GLY A 290 7.67 -3.62 8.97
N ALA A 291 7.50 -3.86 7.67
CA ALA A 291 7.94 -2.90 6.65
C ALA A 291 7.22 -1.56 6.83
N LEU A 292 8.03 -0.51 6.95
CA LEU A 292 7.53 0.86 6.96
C LEU A 292 7.20 1.21 5.52
N HIS A 293 6.03 1.79 5.28
CA HIS A 293 5.68 2.21 3.95
C HIS A 293 4.75 3.43 3.93
N ALA A 294 4.78 4.12 2.80
CA ALA A 294 3.93 5.25 2.48
C ALA A 294 3.48 5.16 1.02
N VAL A 295 2.40 5.83 0.67
CA VAL A 295 1.80 5.74 -0.67
C VAL A 295 1.48 7.13 -1.18
N MET A 296 1.88 7.43 -2.43
CA MET A 296 1.47 8.65 -3.14
C MET A 296 0.55 8.28 -4.30
N ALA A 297 -0.69 8.76 -4.29
CA ALA A 297 -1.68 8.52 -5.34
C ALA A 297 -1.53 9.52 -6.50
N LEU A 298 -0.99 9.05 -7.63
CA LEU A 298 -0.81 9.87 -8.85
C LEU A 298 -2.11 10.00 -9.65
N ASP A 299 -3.06 9.11 -9.39
CA ASP A 299 -4.43 9.07 -9.92
C ASP A 299 -5.41 8.70 -8.81
N ASN A 300 -6.72 8.82 -9.07
CA ASN A 300 -7.71 8.04 -8.32
C ASN A 300 -7.34 6.56 -8.48
N SER A 301 -7.04 5.90 -7.37
CA SER A 301 -6.31 4.65 -7.42
C SER A 301 -6.61 3.76 -6.22
N ALA A 302 -6.56 2.46 -6.44
CA ALA A 302 -6.88 1.44 -5.45
C ALA A 302 -5.83 0.32 -5.47
N MET A 303 -5.53 -0.19 -4.28
CA MET A 303 -4.57 -1.25 -4.01
C MET A 303 -5.10 -2.16 -2.91
#